data_AF-A0A838U579-F1
#
_entry.id   AF-A0A838U579-F1
#
_cell.length_a   1.000
_cell.length_b   1.000
_cell.length_c   1.000
_cell.angle_alpha   90.00
_cell.angle_beta   90.00
_cell.angle_gamma   90.00
#
_symmetry.space_group_name_H-M   'P 1'
#
loop_
_entity.id
_entity.type
_entity.pdbx_description
1 polymer ?
#
loop_
_entity_poly.entity_id
_entity_poly.type
_entity_poly.pdbx_seq_one_letter_code
_entity_poly.pdbx_strand_id
1 'polypeptide(L)'
;MKPKIEADRQPEVFSQVLSPEHAALVREIMSTVTEEAGGTGAIVKSKLTGTGIVVGGKTGTAEKDGVPAYDDKGQRRFTIRKRRGENGETVDEKVWLTYRRTDGWFICIAPVENPQLAIAVVIEGIGNNRYGGGTAGPVAADLILKARQLGLLGERYRPRVPASTAVPPAKTPVRRRR
;
A
#
# COMPACT_ATOMS: atom_id res chain seq x y z
N MET A 1 4.49 -26.66 2.70
CA MET A 1 5.01 -26.09 3.96
C MET A 1 4.12 -24.90 4.35
N LYS A 2 3.91 -24.62 5.64
CA LYS A 2 3.20 -23.40 6.08
C LYS A 2 4.17 -22.20 6.03
N PRO A 3 3.73 -20.99 5.61
CA PRO A 3 4.55 -19.79 5.71
C PRO A 3 5.01 -19.55 7.14
N LYS A 4 6.26 -19.11 7.33
CA LYS A 4 6.82 -18.71 8.63
C LYS A 4 7.41 -17.31 8.51
N ILE A 5 7.37 -16.56 9.61
CA ILE A 5 8.07 -15.28 9.75
C ILE A 5 9.15 -15.52 10.80
N GLU A 6 10.40 -15.53 10.37
CA GLU A 6 11.57 -15.76 11.22
C GLU A 6 12.50 -14.55 11.05
N ALA A 7 12.87 -13.90 12.15
CA ALA A 7 13.82 -12.80 12.12
C ALA A 7 15.23 -13.33 11.83
N ASP A 8 16.04 -12.53 11.12
CA ASP A 8 17.46 -12.78 10.84
C ASP A 8 17.79 -14.08 10.10
N ARG A 9 16.78 -14.78 9.55
CA ARG A 9 16.98 -15.95 8.69
C ARG A 9 17.12 -15.52 7.24
N GLN A 10 18.12 -16.08 6.55
CA GLN A 10 18.26 -15.88 5.11
C GLN A 10 17.09 -16.51 4.35
N PRO A 11 16.55 -15.84 3.32
CA PRO A 11 15.48 -16.40 2.51
C PRO A 11 15.92 -17.71 1.86
N GLU A 12 15.12 -18.76 2.03
CA GLU A 12 15.32 -20.04 1.36
C GLU A 12 14.37 -20.12 0.16
N VAL A 13 14.89 -20.57 -0.99
CA VAL A 13 14.06 -20.78 -2.18
C VAL A 13 13.13 -21.96 -1.91
N PHE A 14 11.82 -21.71 -1.88
CA PHE A 14 10.82 -22.76 -1.70
C PHE A 14 10.59 -23.54 -2.99
N SER A 15 10.28 -22.83 -4.08
CA SER A 15 10.13 -23.40 -5.42
C SER A 15 10.32 -22.33 -6.48
N GLN A 16 10.82 -22.73 -7.65
CA GLN A 16 10.95 -21.85 -8.80
C GLN A 16 9.71 -21.98 -9.69
N VAL A 17 8.82 -21.00 -9.62
CA VAL A 17 7.56 -20.98 -10.38
C VAL A 17 7.73 -20.37 -11.78
N LEU A 18 8.67 -19.44 -11.92
CA LEU A 18 9.01 -18.76 -13.17
C LEU A 18 10.50 -18.87 -13.42
N SER A 19 10.93 -18.86 -14.70
CA SER A 19 12.33 -18.65 -15.01
C SER A 19 12.75 -17.21 -14.65
N PRO A 20 14.04 -16.96 -14.38
CA PRO A 20 14.53 -15.60 -14.11
C PRO A 20 14.16 -14.60 -15.20
N GLU A 21 14.17 -15.02 -16.47
CA GLU A 21 13.83 -14.18 -17.63
C GLU A 21 12.35 -13.82 -17.63
N HIS A 22 11.46 -14.80 -17.44
CA HIS A 22 10.01 -14.53 -17.33
C HIS A 22 9.68 -13.69 -16.10
N ALA A 23 10.36 -13.91 -14.97
CA ALA A 23 10.19 -13.09 -13.79
C ALA A 23 10.65 -11.64 -14.04
N ALA A 24 11.74 -11.42 -14.77
CA ALA A 24 12.17 -10.07 -15.17
C ALA A 24 11.12 -9.38 -16.05
N LEU A 25 10.60 -10.07 -17.07
CA LEU A 25 9.56 -9.54 -17.94
C LEU A 25 8.27 -9.19 -17.17
N VAL A 26 7.84 -10.06 -16.25
CA VAL A 26 6.66 -9.78 -15.41
C VAL A 26 6.86 -8.53 -14.55
N ARG A 27 8.06 -8.36 -13.97
CA ARG A 27 8.39 -7.16 -13.17
C ARG A 27 8.34 -5.89 -14.00
N GLU A 28 8.82 -5.94 -15.24
CA GLU A 28 8.73 -4.83 -16.20
C GLU A 28 7.27 -4.50 -16.52
N ILE A 29 6.45 -5.50 -16.87
CA ILE A 29 5.01 -5.31 -17.10
C ILE A 29 4.31 -4.75 -15.86
N MET A 30 4.65 -5.21 -14.66
CA MET A 30 4.07 -4.68 -13.42
C MET A 30 4.45 -3.22 -13.16
N SER A 31 5.61 -2.77 -13.64
CA SER A 31 6.06 -1.38 -13.49
C SER A 31 5.20 -0.42 -14.31
N THR A 32 4.63 -0.84 -15.43
CA THR A 32 3.78 0.03 -16.27
C THR A 32 2.52 0.51 -15.53
N VAL A 33 2.02 -0.28 -14.57
CA VAL A 33 0.84 0.06 -13.76
C VAL A 33 1.04 1.34 -12.94
N THR A 34 2.26 1.60 -12.50
CA THR A 34 2.61 2.77 -11.69
C THR A 34 3.31 3.86 -12.52
N GLU A 35 4.07 3.47 -13.53
CA GLU A 35 4.96 4.36 -14.26
C GLU A 35 4.35 5.01 -15.51
N GLU A 36 3.46 4.33 -16.24
CA GLU A 36 2.90 4.86 -17.48
C GLU A 36 1.81 5.91 -17.23
N ALA A 37 1.70 6.86 -18.16
CA ALA A 37 0.59 7.82 -18.16
C ALA A 37 -0.74 7.07 -18.36
N GLY A 38 -1.67 7.22 -17.41
CA GLY A 38 -2.91 6.44 -17.38
C GLY A 38 -2.83 5.14 -16.55
N GLY A 39 -1.66 4.82 -15.99
CA GLY A 39 -1.48 3.73 -15.04
C GLY A 39 -2.36 3.91 -13.80
N THR A 40 -2.99 2.83 -13.36
CA THR A 40 -3.94 2.83 -12.22
C THR A 40 -3.26 3.05 -10.86
N GLY A 41 -1.93 3.03 -10.80
CA GLY A 41 -1.11 3.30 -9.62
C GLY A 41 -0.30 4.60 -9.67
N ALA A 42 -0.61 5.55 -10.56
CA ALA A 42 0.21 6.74 -10.83
C ALA A 42 0.56 7.60 -9.58
N ILE A 43 -0.27 7.57 -8.53
CA ILE A 43 0.02 8.30 -7.27
C ILE A 43 1.29 7.76 -6.60
N VAL A 44 1.59 6.46 -6.74
CA VAL A 44 2.79 5.84 -6.18
C VAL A 44 4.03 6.46 -6.81
N LYS A 45 4.07 6.55 -8.14
CA LYS A 45 5.16 7.22 -8.87
C LYS A 45 5.34 8.67 -8.40
N SER A 46 4.24 9.42 -8.33
CA SER A 46 4.26 10.82 -7.90
C SER A 46 4.94 10.98 -6.53
N LYS A 47 4.59 10.13 -5.55
CA LYS A 47 5.20 10.14 -4.21
C LYS A 47 6.67 9.74 -4.18
N LEU A 48 7.11 8.90 -5.12
CA LEU A 48 8.49 8.40 -5.19
C LEU A 48 9.38 9.22 -6.12
N THR A 49 8.87 10.31 -6.70
CA THR A 49 9.61 11.22 -7.56
C THR A 49 10.92 11.67 -6.89
N GLY A 50 12.02 11.61 -7.64
CA GLY A 50 13.35 12.01 -7.15
C GLY A 50 14.08 10.94 -6.32
N THR A 51 13.45 9.81 -6.00
CA THR A 51 14.12 8.70 -5.30
C THR A 51 14.85 7.75 -6.26
N GLY A 52 14.43 7.70 -7.52
CA GLY A 52 14.89 6.73 -8.52
C GLY A 52 14.37 5.30 -8.28
N ILE A 53 13.43 5.10 -7.34
CA ILE A 53 12.81 3.81 -7.06
C ILE A 53 11.66 3.60 -8.03
N VAL A 54 11.72 2.51 -8.80
CA VAL A 54 10.62 2.03 -9.65
C VAL A 54 9.83 0.97 -8.89
N VAL A 55 8.50 1.01 -8.97
CA VAL A 55 7.60 0.10 -8.25
C VAL A 55 6.78 -0.72 -9.22
N GLY A 56 6.81 -2.04 -9.09
CA GLY A 56 5.96 -2.95 -9.86
C GLY A 56 4.76 -3.31 -9.01
N GLY A 57 3.53 -3.09 -9.49
CA GLY A 57 2.37 -3.31 -8.64
C GLY A 57 1.07 -3.61 -9.37
N LYS A 58 0.03 -3.87 -8.57
CA LYS A 58 -1.34 -4.04 -9.01
C LYS A 58 -2.29 -3.41 -7.99
N THR A 59 -3.28 -2.70 -8.50
CA THR A 59 -4.40 -2.17 -7.70
C THR A 59 -5.67 -2.95 -8.02
N GLY A 60 -6.59 -2.95 -7.08
CA GLY A 60 -7.98 -3.36 -7.30
C GLY A 60 -8.92 -2.76 -6.27
N THR A 61 -10.20 -2.93 -6.56
CA THR A 61 -11.31 -2.49 -5.73
C THR A 61 -12.27 -3.67 -5.64
N ALA A 62 -12.67 -4.06 -4.44
CA ALA A 62 -13.66 -5.11 -4.23
C ALA A 62 -14.94 -4.53 -3.65
N GLU A 63 -16.05 -4.77 -4.34
CA GLU A 63 -17.38 -4.43 -3.87
C GLU A 63 -17.99 -5.65 -3.17
N LYS A 64 -18.45 -5.44 -1.94
CA LYS A 64 -19.08 -6.48 -1.11
C LYS A 64 -20.49 -6.05 -0.74
N ASP A 65 -21.46 -6.83 -1.21
CA ASP A 65 -22.86 -6.69 -0.81
C ASP A 65 -23.17 -7.44 0.49
N GLY A 66 -24.23 -7.02 1.18
CA GLY A 66 -24.72 -7.72 2.35
C GLY A 66 -23.85 -7.59 3.61
N VAL A 67 -22.97 -6.57 3.69
CA VAL A 67 -22.16 -6.35 4.89
C VAL A 67 -23.06 -5.93 6.05
N PRO A 68 -23.05 -6.63 7.20
CA PRO A 68 -23.92 -6.29 8.33
C PRO A 68 -23.60 -4.90 8.89
N ALA A 69 -24.62 -4.09 9.14
CA ALA A 69 -24.47 -2.81 9.83
C ALA A 69 -24.47 -3.02 11.35
N TYR A 70 -23.55 -2.36 12.05
CA TYR A 70 -23.45 -2.38 13.51
C TYR A 70 -23.68 -0.96 14.07
N ASP A 71 -24.16 -0.86 15.30
CA ASP A 71 -24.20 0.40 16.06
C ASP A 71 -22.89 0.65 16.83
N ASP A 72 -22.80 1.79 17.51
CA ASP A 72 -21.60 2.19 18.28
C ASP A 72 -21.28 1.25 19.46
N LYS A 73 -22.21 0.37 19.82
CA LYS A 73 -22.06 -0.66 20.86
C LYS A 73 -21.71 -2.03 20.26
N GLY A 74 -21.50 -2.12 18.95
CA GLY A 74 -21.18 -3.36 18.24
C GLY A 74 -22.37 -4.30 18.06
N GLN A 75 -23.61 -3.85 18.26
CA GLN A 75 -24.80 -4.67 18.02
C GLN A 75 -25.27 -4.54 16.57
N ARG A 76 -25.71 -5.66 15.97
CA ARG A 76 -26.24 -5.64 14.60
C ARG A 76 -27.51 -4.80 14.54
N ARG A 77 -27.53 -3.86 13.60
CA ARG A 77 -28.70 -3.03 13.31
C ARG A 77 -29.75 -3.83 12.55
N PHE A 78 -31.00 -3.59 12.89
CA PHE A 78 -32.15 -4.13 12.19
C PHE A 78 -33.22 -3.04 12.06
N THR A 79 -34.15 -3.24 11.14
CA THR A 79 -35.39 -2.49 11.05
C THR A 79 -36.57 -3.46 11.12
N ILE A 80 -37.73 -2.97 11.51
CA ILE A 80 -38.97 -3.74 11.46
C ILE A 80 -39.71 -3.32 10.19
N ARG A 81 -39.92 -4.27 9.28
CA ARG A 81 -40.70 -4.06 8.07
C ARG A 81 -42.05 -4.74 8.23
N LYS A 82 -43.12 -4.01 7.94
CA LYS A 82 -44.47 -4.59 7.87
C LYS A 82 -44.60 -5.39 6.58
N ARG A 83 -44.92 -6.69 6.70
CA ARG A 83 -45.21 -7.57 5.57
C ARG A 83 -46.63 -8.10 5.70
N ARG A 84 -47.33 -8.26 4.58
CA ARG A 84 -48.63 -8.93 4.56
C ARG A 84 -48.42 -10.44 4.65
N GLY A 85 -49.00 -11.05 5.68
CA GLY A 85 -49.06 -12.49 5.89
C GLY A 85 -49.99 -13.16 4.88
N GLU A 86 -49.92 -14.49 4.80
CA GLU A 86 -50.69 -15.30 3.84
C GLU A 86 -52.21 -15.12 4.02
N ASN A 87 -52.66 -14.83 5.24
CA ASN A 87 -54.08 -14.61 5.57
C ASN A 87 -54.50 -13.13 5.46
N GLY A 88 -53.64 -12.27 4.91
CA GLY A 88 -53.92 -10.85 4.76
C GLY A 88 -53.61 -9.99 6.00
N GLU A 89 -53.19 -10.58 7.11
CA GLU A 89 -52.74 -9.87 8.31
C GLU A 89 -51.43 -9.09 8.08
N THR A 90 -51.18 -8.05 8.88
CA THR A 90 -49.90 -7.34 8.85
C THR A 90 -48.99 -7.90 9.93
N VAL A 91 -47.86 -8.46 9.53
CA VAL A 91 -46.86 -9.04 10.43
C VAL A 91 -45.60 -8.18 10.43
N ASP A 92 -45.08 -7.93 11.61
CA ASP A 92 -43.79 -7.25 11.80
C ASP A 92 -42.65 -8.23 11.53
N GLU A 93 -41.84 -7.93 10.52
CA GLU A 93 -40.68 -8.73 10.10
C GLU A 93 -39.40 -8.02 10.53
N LYS A 94 -38.56 -8.69 11.32
CA LYS A 94 -37.22 -8.19 11.67
C LYS A 94 -36.27 -8.36 10.48
N VAL A 95 -35.86 -7.25 9.88
CA VAL A 95 -34.95 -7.22 8.74
C VAL A 95 -33.59 -6.70 9.18
N TRP A 96 -32.54 -7.50 9.02
CA TRP A 96 -31.17 -7.06 9.31
C TRP A 96 -30.71 -6.02 8.30
N LEU A 97 -30.17 -4.91 8.82
CA LEU A 97 -29.63 -3.86 7.97
C LEU A 97 -28.26 -4.31 7.45
N THR A 98 -28.11 -4.24 6.14
CA THR A 98 -26.85 -4.45 5.45
C THR A 98 -26.53 -3.26 4.57
N TYR A 99 -25.26 -3.14 4.19
CA TYR A 99 -24.80 -2.11 3.26
C TYR A 99 -23.79 -2.69 2.28
N ARG A 100 -23.59 -1.99 1.17
CA ARG A 100 -22.49 -2.25 0.23
C ARG A 100 -21.22 -1.62 0.77
N ARG A 101 -20.15 -2.41 0.89
CA ARG A 101 -18.82 -1.93 1.27
C ARG A 101 -17.87 -2.08 0.10
N THR A 102 -17.11 -1.03 -0.16
CA THR A 102 -16.05 -1.05 -1.16
C THR A 102 -14.70 -1.05 -0.44
N ASP A 103 -13.86 -2.03 -0.73
CA ASP A 103 -12.51 -2.16 -0.18
C ASP A 103 -11.49 -1.90 -1.29
N GLY A 104 -10.40 -1.21 -0.96
CA GLY A 104 -9.31 -0.91 -1.90
C GLY A 104 -8.05 -1.66 -1.55
N TRP A 105 -7.34 -2.19 -2.54
CA TRP A 105 -6.02 -2.80 -2.32
C TRP A 105 -4.96 -2.33 -3.30
N PHE A 106 -3.72 -2.44 -2.83
CA PHE A 106 -2.53 -2.29 -3.65
C PHE A 106 -1.47 -3.30 -3.20
N ILE A 107 -0.97 -4.10 -4.14
CA ILE A 107 0.13 -5.03 -3.92
C ILE A 107 1.29 -4.61 -4.82
N CYS A 108 2.51 -4.61 -4.30
CA CYS A 108 3.68 -4.23 -5.06
C CYS A 108 4.98 -4.85 -4.58
N ILE A 109 5.98 -4.77 -5.44
CA ILE A 109 7.38 -5.01 -5.15
C ILE A 109 8.21 -3.75 -5.44
N ALA A 110 9.29 -3.56 -4.70
CA ALA A 110 10.21 -2.44 -4.92
C ALA A 110 11.63 -2.75 -4.41
N PRO A 111 12.68 -2.21 -5.06
CA PRO A 111 12.70 -1.67 -6.43
C PRO A 111 12.44 -2.77 -7.48
N VAL A 112 11.92 -2.43 -8.65
CA VAL A 112 11.59 -3.41 -9.70
C VAL A 112 12.81 -4.21 -10.16
N GLU A 113 13.97 -3.59 -10.32
CA GLU A 113 15.18 -4.21 -10.87
C GLU A 113 15.80 -5.26 -9.93
N ASN A 114 15.77 -5.00 -8.63
CA ASN A 114 16.28 -5.89 -7.58
C ASN A 114 15.37 -5.81 -6.34
N PRO A 115 14.20 -6.50 -6.36
CA PRO A 115 13.18 -6.36 -5.33
C PRO A 115 13.69 -6.72 -3.93
N GLN A 116 13.59 -5.78 -2.99
CA GLN A 116 13.91 -5.98 -1.57
C GLN A 116 12.64 -6.05 -0.71
N LEU A 117 11.53 -5.51 -1.21
CA LEU A 117 10.24 -5.49 -0.53
C LEU A 117 9.16 -6.14 -1.38
N ALA A 118 8.26 -6.84 -0.71
CA ALA A 118 6.93 -7.19 -1.18
C ALA A 118 5.90 -6.64 -0.18
N ILE A 119 4.95 -5.84 -0.66
CA ILE A 119 4.00 -5.10 0.16
C ILE A 119 2.59 -5.42 -0.31
N ALA A 120 1.68 -5.74 0.61
CA ALA A 120 0.25 -5.82 0.36
C ALA A 120 -0.48 -4.87 1.33
N VAL A 121 -1.23 -3.92 0.78
CA VAL A 121 -2.07 -2.99 1.54
C VAL A 121 -3.52 -3.24 1.17
N VAL A 122 -4.37 -3.38 2.19
CA VAL A 122 -5.83 -3.43 2.07
C VAL A 122 -6.42 -2.35 2.97
N ILE A 123 -7.31 -1.52 2.43
CA ILE A 123 -8.09 -0.53 3.16
C ILE A 123 -9.56 -0.89 2.99
N GLU A 124 -10.22 -1.21 4.10
CA GLU A 124 -11.64 -1.52 4.08
C GLU A 124 -12.49 -0.25 4.09
N GLY A 125 -13.64 -0.28 3.40
CA GLY A 125 -14.61 0.81 3.45
C GLY A 125 -14.07 2.14 2.93
N ILE A 126 -13.44 2.12 1.74
CA ILE A 126 -12.87 3.32 1.11
C ILE A 126 -13.91 4.34 0.63
N GLY A 127 -15.20 4.02 0.79
CA GLY A 127 -16.32 4.84 0.35
C GLY A 127 -16.62 4.67 -1.15
N ASN A 128 -17.70 5.31 -1.58
CA ASN A 128 -18.18 5.22 -2.96
C ASN A 128 -17.26 6.01 -3.91
N ASN A 129 -17.16 5.55 -5.16
CA ASN A 129 -16.38 6.19 -6.23
C ASN A 129 -14.88 6.37 -5.89
N ARG A 130 -14.32 5.52 -5.01
CA ARG A 130 -12.89 5.44 -4.74
C ARG A 130 -12.30 4.13 -5.25
N TYR A 131 -10.99 4.14 -5.49
CA TYR A 131 -10.27 2.98 -6.02
C TYR A 131 -9.02 2.65 -5.20
N GLY A 132 -8.59 1.39 -5.23
CA GLY A 132 -7.41 0.91 -4.50
C GLY A 132 -6.14 1.72 -4.76
N GLY A 133 -5.86 2.08 -6.01
CA GLY A 133 -4.67 2.84 -6.39
C GLY A 133 -4.64 4.25 -5.80
N GLY A 134 -5.84 4.84 -5.61
CA GLY A 134 -6.02 6.15 -4.97
C GLY A 134 -6.00 6.13 -3.44
N THR A 135 -6.09 4.95 -2.83
CA THR A 135 -6.29 4.78 -1.39
C THR A 135 -5.18 3.96 -0.75
N ALA A 136 -5.04 2.70 -1.13
CA ALA A 136 -4.00 1.79 -0.67
C ALA A 136 -2.61 2.08 -1.28
N GLY A 137 -2.57 2.57 -2.53
CA GLY A 137 -1.31 2.94 -3.22
C GLY A 137 -0.44 3.95 -2.44
N PRO A 138 -0.99 5.10 -2.00
CA PRO A 138 -0.30 6.06 -1.15
C PRO A 138 0.38 5.47 0.08
N VAL A 139 -0.30 4.53 0.76
CA VAL A 139 0.23 3.86 1.96
C VAL A 139 1.43 2.99 1.60
N ALA A 140 1.36 2.24 0.50
CA ALA A 140 2.49 1.44 0.03
C ALA A 140 3.71 2.32 -0.32
N ALA A 141 3.49 3.48 -0.96
CA ALA A 141 4.56 4.42 -1.25
C ALA A 141 5.24 4.96 0.03
N ASP A 142 4.46 5.28 1.05
CA ASP A 142 4.99 5.76 2.34
C ASP A 142 5.81 4.66 3.07
N LEU A 143 5.38 3.40 2.98
CA LEU A 143 6.16 2.26 3.47
C LEU A 143 7.50 2.10 2.73
N ILE A 144 7.50 2.27 1.40
CA ILE A 144 8.73 2.24 0.58
C ILE A 144 9.67 3.38 0.97
N LEU A 145 9.14 4.60 1.15
CA LEU A 145 9.92 5.75 1.63
C LEU A 145 10.51 5.49 3.02
N LYS A 146 9.75 4.86 3.92
CA LYS A 146 10.26 4.51 5.24
C LYS A 146 11.37 3.47 5.15
N ALA A 147 11.20 2.42 4.34
CA ALA A 147 12.23 1.42 4.12
C ALA A 147 13.51 2.01 3.50
N ARG A 148 13.35 2.96 2.57
CA ARG A 148 14.46 3.75 2.01
C ARG A 148 15.23 4.48 3.10
N GLN A 149 14.53 5.17 4.01
CA GLN A 149 15.16 5.88 5.15
C GLN A 149 15.92 4.92 6.07
N LEU A 150 15.39 3.72 6.27
CA LEU A 150 16.02 2.67 7.07
C LEU A 150 17.18 1.97 6.35
N GLY A 151 17.45 2.28 5.08
CA GLY A 151 18.52 1.67 4.28
C GLY A 151 18.20 0.25 3.79
N LEU A 152 16.93 -0.16 3.80
CA LEU A 152 16.50 -1.53 3.49
C LEU A 152 16.40 -1.83 1.99
N LEU A 153 16.63 -0.84 1.13
CA LEU A 153 16.51 -0.98 -0.34
C LEU A 153 17.87 -1.15 -1.03
N GLY A 154 18.96 -1.24 -0.26
CA GLY A 154 20.33 -1.24 -0.77
C GLY A 154 20.92 0.16 -0.91
N GLU A 155 22.26 0.22 -1.02
CA GLU A 155 23.02 1.48 -0.97
C GLU A 155 22.62 2.49 -2.05
N ARG A 156 22.20 2.01 -3.23
CA ARG A 156 21.78 2.84 -4.36
C ARG A 156 20.66 3.83 -4.01
N TYR A 157 19.73 3.45 -3.13
CA TYR A 157 18.56 4.29 -2.80
C TYR A 157 18.69 4.98 -1.46
N ARG A 158 19.79 4.79 -0.74
CA ARG A 158 20.00 5.41 0.56
C ARG A 158 19.92 6.93 0.42
N PRO A 159 19.21 7.64 1.32
CA PRO A 159 19.17 9.09 1.26
C PRO A 159 20.59 9.63 1.34
N ARG A 160 21.01 10.41 0.34
CA ARG A 160 22.24 11.19 0.45
C ARG A 160 22.00 12.22 1.54
N VAL A 161 22.69 12.08 2.67
CA VAL A 161 22.78 13.15 3.65
C VAL A 161 23.41 14.33 2.91
N PRO A 162 22.78 15.52 2.85
CA PRO A 162 23.47 16.70 2.37
C PRO A 162 24.72 16.83 3.23
N ALA A 163 25.89 16.95 2.61
CA ALA A 163 27.10 17.25 3.37
C ALA A 163 26.77 18.44 4.27
N SER A 164 26.77 18.23 5.59
CA SER A 164 26.63 19.30 6.57
C SER A 164 27.56 20.39 6.09
N THR A 165 27.05 21.60 5.86
CA THR A 165 27.88 22.77 5.58
C THR A 165 28.84 22.88 6.75
N ALA A 166 30.05 22.35 6.58
CA ALA A 166 31.10 22.47 7.55
C ALA A 166 31.30 23.97 7.72
N VAL A 167 30.96 24.48 8.90
CA VAL A 167 31.25 25.86 9.27
C VAL A 167 32.75 26.04 9.02
N PRO A 168 33.17 26.92 8.10
CA PRO A 168 34.59 27.11 7.85
C PRO A 168 35.26 27.51 9.18
N PRO A 169 36.46 26.98 9.48
CA PRO A 169 37.13 27.26 10.74
C PRO A 169 37.28 28.77 10.91
N ALA A 170 36.95 29.27 12.10
CA ALA A 170 37.07 30.69 12.42
C ALA A 170 38.51 31.16 12.13
N LYS A 171 38.64 32.23 11.35
CA LYS A 171 39.93 32.84 11.04
C LYS A 171 40.63 33.20 12.35
N THR A 172 41.83 32.65 12.58
CA THR A 172 42.68 33.00 13.73
C THR A 172 42.94 34.51 13.72
N PRO A 173 42.72 35.23 14.83
CA PRO A 173 42.94 36.67 14.85
C PRO A 173 44.44 36.95 14.69
N VAL A 174 44.78 37.72 13.67
CA VAL A 174 46.14 38.23 13.45
C VAL A 174 46.48 39.14 14.63
N ARG A 175 47.39 38.68 15.49
CA ARG A 175 47.95 39.46 16.59
C ARG A 175 48.74 40.63 16.00
N ARG A 176 48.16 41.84 15.99
CA ARG A 176 48.93 43.07 15.71
C ARG A 176 49.90 43.28 16.86
N ARG A 177 51.20 43.11 16.59
CA ARG A 177 52.25 43.59 17.49
C ARG A 177 52.25 45.13 17.46
N ARG A 178 52.07 45.73 18.63
CA ARG A 178 52.63 47.03 19.00
C ARG A 178 53.31 46.85 20.34
#